data_AF-A0A816EIA8-F1
#
_entry.id   AF-A0A816EIA8-F1
#
_cell.length_a   1.000
_cell.length_b   1.000
_cell.length_c   1.000
_cell.angle_alpha   90.00
_cell.angle_beta   90.00
_cell.angle_gamma   90.00
#
_symmetry.space_group_name_H-M   'P 1'
#
loop_
_entity.id
_entity.type
_entity.pdbx_description
1 polymer ?
#
loop_
_entity_poly.entity_id
_entity_poly.type
_entity_poly.pdbx_seq_one_letter_code
_entity_poly.pdbx_strand_id
1 'polypeptide(L)' 'DSWPQVFDDHNAREHWGWKPQVDLDGLVRRMFNYLEQSSAKMH' A
#
# COMPACT_ATOMS: atom_id res chain seq x y z
N ASP A 1 -2.53 -10.14 19.77
CA ASP A 1 -3.57 -9.10 19.58
C ASP A 1 -3.21 -7.72 20.12
N SER A 2 -1.99 -7.46 20.56
CA SER A 2 -1.56 -6.14 21.07
C SER A 2 -1.18 -5.13 19.98
N TRP A 3 -1.32 -5.50 18.69
CA TRP A 3 -0.98 -4.60 17.59
C TRP A 3 -2.18 -3.75 17.18
N PRO A 4 -1.97 -2.44 16.96
CA PRO A 4 -3.01 -1.52 16.55
C PRO A 4 -3.55 -1.91 15.17
N GLN A 5 -4.88 -2.00 15.06
CA GLN A 5 -5.56 -2.25 13.79
C GLN A 5 -5.70 -0.97 12.95
N VAL A 6 -5.53 0.20 13.58
CA VAL A 6 -5.61 1.51 12.97
C VAL A 6 -4.45 2.35 13.47
N PHE A 7 -3.73 2.99 12.55
CA PHE A 7 -2.70 3.96 12.87
C PHE A 7 -3.27 5.37 12.75
N ASP A 8 -3.10 6.18 13.79
CA ASP A 8 -3.38 7.60 13.73
C ASP A 8 -2.24 8.31 12.96
N ASP A 9 -2.57 8.80 11.77
CA ASP A 9 -1.67 9.47 10.84
C ASP A 9 -1.92 10.99 10.76
N HIS A 10 -2.71 11.55 11.69
CA HIS A 10 -3.11 12.97 11.68
C HIS A 10 -1.94 13.94 11.59
N ASN A 11 -0.91 13.77 12.43
CA ASN A 11 0.27 14.65 12.43
C ASN A 11 1.01 14.66 11.07
N ALA A 12 1.06 13.52 10.37
CA ALA A 12 1.71 13.43 9.06
C ALA A 12 0.88 14.14 7.98
N ARG A 13 -0.46 14.05 8.08
CA ARG A 13 -1.39 14.77 7.20
C ARG A 13 -1.27 16.28 7.37
N GLU A 14 -1.21 16.76 8.62
CA GLU A 14 -1.13 18.20 8.90
C GLU A 14 0.23 18.80 8.54
N HIS A 15 1.32 18.15 8.97
CA HIS A 15 2.65 18.76 8.84
C HIS A 15 3.29 18.57 7.47
N TRP A 16 3.03 17.44 6.81
CA TRP A 16 3.67 17.09 5.54
C TRP A 16 2.69 16.99 4.38
N GLY A 17 1.40 17.23 4.63
CA GLY A 17 0.37 17.01 3.61
C GLY A 17 0.29 15.55 3.18
N TRP A 18 0.71 14.61 4.04
CA TRP A 18 0.79 13.20 3.69
C TRP A 18 -0.61 12.69 3.34
N LYS A 19 -0.70 11.91 2.26
CA LYS A 19 -1.93 11.24 1.85
C LYS A 19 -1.60 9.94 1.10
N PRO A 20 -2.34 8.85 1.34
CA PRO A 20 -2.20 7.66 0.52
C PRO A 20 -2.60 8.00 -0.91
N GLN A 21 -1.76 7.59 -1.87
CA GLN A 21 -2.01 7.82 -3.30
C GLN A 21 -2.72 6.65 -3.98
N VAL A 22 -2.76 5.50 -3.30
CA VAL A 22 -3.33 4.26 -3.81
C VAL A 22 -4.25 3.72 -2.73
N ASP A 23 -5.47 3.35 -3.12
CA ASP A 23 -6.42 2.67 -2.26
C ASP A 23 -6.07 1.18 -2.14
N LEU A 24 -6.84 0.45 -1.33
CA LEU A 24 -6.60 -0.97 -1.09
C LEU A 24 -6.71 -1.78 -2.40
N ASP A 25 -7.75 -1.54 -3.20
CA ASP A 25 -7.99 -2.26 -4.44
C ASP A 25 -6.87 -2.02 -5.47
N GLY A 26 -6.44 -0.76 -5.62
CA GLY A 26 -5.33 -0.38 -6.48
C GLY A 26 -4.01 -1.01 -6.03
N LEU A 27 -3.77 -1.10 -4.72
CA LEU A 27 -2.59 -1.75 -4.16
C LEU A 27 -2.61 -3.25 -4.48
N VAL A 28 -3.74 -3.93 -4.22
CA VAL A 28 -3.89 -5.37 -4.45
C VAL A 28 -3.68 -5.72 -5.92
N ARG A 29 -4.33 -4.99 -6.84
CA ARG A 29 -4.14 -5.18 -8.30
C ARG A 29 -2.69 -5.00 -8.71
N ARG A 30 -2.02 -3.97 -8.19
CA ARG A 30 -0.61 -3.68 -8.50
C ARG A 30 0.32 -4.80 -8.03
N MET A 31 0.06 -5.39 -6.86
CA MET A 31 0.85 -6.50 -6.35
C MET A 31 0.71 -7.75 -7.23
N PHE A 32 -0.51 -8.12 -7.64
CA PHE A 32 -0.71 -9.25 -8.56
C PHE A 32 -0.02 -9.03 -9.90
N ASN A 33 -0.13 -7.84 -10.48
CA ASN A 33 0.57 -7.50 -11.73
C ASN A 33 2.09 -7.66 -11.61
N TYR A 34 2.68 -7.34 -10.45
CA TYR A 34 4.11 -7.54 -10.22
C TYR A 34 4.49 -9.01 -10.11
N LEU A 35 3.69 -9.82 -9.44
CA LEU A 35 3.92 -11.26 -9.33
C LEU A 35 3.84 -11.94 -10.70
N GLU A 36 2.84 -11.59 -11.51
CA GLU A 36 2.70 -12.10 -12.88
C GLU A 36 3.89 -11.73 -13.75
N GLN A 37 4.31 -10.46 -13.73
CA GLN A 37 5.49 -10.01 -14.47
C GLN A 37 6.78 -10.69 -14.00
N SER A 38 6.94 -10.90 -12.69
CA SER A 38 8.09 -11.59 -12.14
C SER A 38 8.12 -13.05 -12.55
N SER A 39 6.97 -13.73 -12.53
CA SER A 39 6.86 -15.12 -12.95
C SER A 39 7.09 -15.27 -14.46
N ALA A 40 6.61 -14.32 -15.27
CA ALA A 40 6.80 -14.34 -16.73
C ALA A 40 8.25 -14.10 -17.14
N LYS A 41 9.03 -13.33 -16.37
CA LYS A 41 10.47 -13.10 -16.62
C LYS A 41 11.37 -14.28 -16.24
N MET A 42 10.85 -15.26 -15.50
CA MET A 42 11.56 -16.48 -15.12
C MET A 42 11.45 -17.61 -16.17
N HIS A 43 10.66 -17.40 -17.22
CA HIS A 43 10.54 -18.28 -18.39
C HIS A 43 11.04 -17.57 -19.65
#